data_AF-A0A1B1MEX8-F1
#
_entry.id   AF-A0A1B1MEX8-F1
#
_cell.length_a   1.000
_cell.length_b   1.000
_cell.length_c   1.000
_cell.angle_alpha   90.00
_cell.angle_beta   90.00
_cell.angle_gamma   90.00
#
_symmetry.space_group_name_H-M   'P 1'
#
loop_
_entity.id
_entity.type
_entity.pdbx_description
1 polymer ?
#
loop_
_entity_poly.entity_id
_entity_poly.type
_entity_poly.pdbx_seq_one_letter_code
_entity_poly.pdbx_strand_id
1 'polypeptide(L)'
;MLTIHAADLLVTGDRRPPVPGGAILVEGRQIAAIGPYDRLATTHPTARVRRWPGVITPGLVNPHGPELLEQAYHPDPREAADLGTEPLTGDALSNLPMTDTRWAASARRGVQRLLAHGTVAVAGTLWRPAVVDAVYRAGLTVEQRFADPMGRPSLDPLAGRDLAEAIVLPLPPTGVDALIDATFAVFDAPDGPALEKAGAGVCVATVIKGRLVYRRR
;
A
#
# COMPACT_ATOMS: atom_id res chain seq x y z
N MET A 1 -13.12 -8.25 -16.88
CA MET A 1 -13.62 -9.26 -15.92
C MET A 1 -13.91 -8.55 -14.61
N LEU A 2 -15.15 -8.65 -14.13
CA LEU A 2 -15.55 -8.11 -12.82
C LEU A 2 -14.98 -8.97 -11.69
N THR A 3 -14.42 -8.32 -10.67
CA THR A 3 -13.92 -8.99 -9.46
C THR A 3 -14.47 -8.30 -8.22
N ILE A 4 -15.05 -9.07 -7.30
CA ILE A 4 -15.46 -8.57 -5.98
C ILE A 4 -14.36 -8.91 -4.98
N HIS A 5 -13.81 -7.89 -4.32
CA HIS A 5 -12.95 -8.04 -3.14
C HIS A 5 -13.79 -7.79 -1.90
N ALA A 6 -13.99 -8.81 -1.07
CA ALA A 6 -14.81 -8.74 0.13
C ALA A 6 -13.99 -9.05 1.38
N ALA A 7 -14.32 -8.40 2.50
CA ALA A 7 -13.74 -8.65 3.81
C ALA A 7 -14.79 -8.43 4.91
N ASP A 8 -14.38 -8.57 6.17
CA ASP A 8 -15.25 -8.42 7.34
C ASP A 8 -15.69 -6.96 7.52
N LEU A 9 -14.82 -6.02 7.15
CA LEU A 9 -15.08 -4.59 7.22
C LEU A 9 -14.51 -3.85 6.00
N LEU A 10 -15.23 -2.85 5.49
CA LEU A 10 -14.70 -1.89 4.52
C LEU A 10 -14.67 -0.49 5.15
N VAL A 11 -13.47 0.06 5.32
CA VAL A 11 -13.26 1.45 5.72
C VAL A 11 -13.31 2.33 4.48
N THR A 12 -14.11 3.40 4.50
CA THR A 12 -14.27 4.30 3.36
C THR A 12 -13.16 5.33 3.24
N GLY A 13 -12.40 5.54 4.31
CA GLY A 13 -11.27 6.46 4.38
C GLY A 13 -11.64 7.93 4.50
N ASP A 14 -12.89 8.19 4.86
CA ASP A 14 -13.40 9.48 5.28
C ASP A 14 -14.29 9.29 6.50
N ARG A 15 -14.85 10.38 7.04
CA ARG A 15 -15.68 10.37 8.25
C ARG A 15 -17.02 9.62 8.11
N ARG A 16 -17.26 8.91 7.00
CA ARG A 16 -18.43 8.04 6.84
C ARG A 16 -18.23 6.76 7.66
N PRO A 17 -19.33 6.14 8.12
CA PRO A 17 -19.25 4.87 8.82
C PRO A 17 -18.63 3.78 7.92
N PRO A 18 -17.81 2.87 8.48
CA PRO A 18 -17.36 1.70 7.74
C PRO A 18 -18.55 0.79 7.40
N VAL A 19 -18.38 -0.05 6.38
CA VAL A 19 -19.40 -0.98 5.90
C VAL A 19 -19.09 -2.40 6.40
N PRO A 20 -19.86 -2.95 7.36
CA PRO A 20 -19.73 -4.34 7.79
C PRO A 20 -20.01 -5.32 6.64
N GLY A 21 -19.22 -6.39 6.54
CA GLY A 21 -19.27 -7.32 5.41
C GLY A 21 -19.05 -6.62 4.07
N GLY A 22 -18.25 -5.55 4.08
CA GLY A 22 -18.07 -4.65 2.94
C GLY A 22 -17.23 -5.25 1.82
N ALA A 23 -17.44 -4.74 0.62
CA ALA A 23 -16.77 -5.19 -0.58
C ALA A 23 -16.58 -4.07 -1.61
N ILE A 24 -15.58 -4.26 -2.47
CA ILE A 24 -15.26 -3.43 -3.63
C ILE A 24 -15.45 -4.28 -4.89
N LEU A 25 -16.29 -3.82 -5.80
CA LEU A 25 -16.41 -4.35 -7.16
C LEU A 25 -15.42 -3.62 -8.07
N VAL A 26 -14.56 -4.38 -8.72
CA VAL A 26 -13.53 -3.88 -9.63
C VAL A 26 -13.87 -4.30 -11.05
N GLU A 27 -13.89 -3.32 -11.96
CA GLU A 27 -13.97 -3.53 -13.41
C GLU A 27 -12.66 -3.09 -14.07
N GLY A 28 -11.86 -4.07 -14.51
CA GLY A 28 -10.58 -3.79 -15.15
C GLY A 28 -9.63 -3.07 -14.20
N ARG A 29 -9.53 -1.74 -14.34
CA ARG A 29 -8.65 -0.87 -13.54
C ARG A 29 -9.40 0.00 -12.54
N GLN A 30 -10.73 0.03 -12.58
CA GLN A 30 -11.55 1.00 -11.87
C GLN A 30 -12.45 0.35 -10.82
N ILE A 31 -12.84 1.13 -9.83
CA ILE A 31 -13.87 0.74 -8.87
C ILE A 31 -15.23 0.97 -9.51
N ALA A 32 -15.94 -0.11 -9.82
CA ALA A 32 -17.29 -0.01 -10.37
C ALA A 32 -18.33 0.28 -9.28
N ALA A 33 -18.17 -0.31 -8.08
CA ALA A 33 -19.06 -0.06 -6.95
C ALA A 33 -18.39 -0.44 -5.62
N ILE A 34 -18.87 0.13 -4.53
CA ILE A 34 -18.60 -0.33 -3.17
C ILE A 34 -19.90 -0.53 -2.38
N GLY A 35 -19.88 -1.40 -1.38
CA GLY A 35 -21.02 -1.62 -0.49
C GLY A 35 -20.99 -3.00 0.18
N PRO A 36 -22.09 -3.43 0.81
CA PRO A 36 -22.19 -4.76 1.39
C PRO A 36 -21.98 -5.85 0.33
N TYR A 37 -21.21 -6.88 0.67
CA TYR A 37 -20.90 -8.01 -0.22
C TYR A 37 -22.16 -8.64 -0.83
N ASP A 38 -23.18 -8.93 -0.01
CA ASP A 38 -24.38 -9.66 -0.47
C ASP A 38 -25.13 -8.90 -1.56
N ARG A 39 -25.16 -7.55 -1.48
CA ARG A 39 -25.75 -6.71 -2.53
C ARG A 39 -24.94 -6.80 -3.82
N LEU A 40 -23.62 -6.63 -3.74
CA LEU A 40 -22.76 -6.67 -4.93
C LEU A 40 -22.78 -8.06 -5.59
N ALA A 41 -22.77 -9.13 -4.81
CA ALA A 41 -22.82 -10.51 -5.29
C ALA A 41 -24.16 -10.85 -5.95
N THR A 42 -25.28 -10.32 -5.41
CA THR A 42 -26.61 -10.49 -6.02
C THR A 42 -26.71 -9.75 -7.36
N THR A 43 -26.21 -8.52 -7.43
CA THR A 43 -26.24 -7.72 -8.66
C THR A 43 -25.28 -8.24 -9.73
N HIS A 44 -24.15 -8.82 -9.32
CA HIS A 44 -23.09 -9.30 -10.22
C HIS A 44 -22.75 -10.78 -9.94
N PRO A 45 -23.69 -11.72 -10.21
CA PRO A 45 -23.54 -13.13 -9.84
C PRO A 45 -22.39 -13.84 -10.56
N THR A 46 -21.93 -13.30 -11.70
CA THR A 46 -20.80 -13.85 -12.48
C THR A 46 -19.46 -13.23 -12.10
N ALA A 47 -19.42 -12.23 -11.22
CA ALA A 47 -18.19 -11.59 -10.81
C ALA A 47 -17.31 -12.55 -10.00
N ARG A 48 -16.02 -12.57 -10.31
CA ARG A 48 -15.06 -13.41 -9.58
C ARG A 48 -14.92 -12.90 -8.15
N VAL A 49 -15.16 -13.75 -7.14
CA VAL A 49 -15.08 -13.33 -5.74
C VAL A 49 -13.70 -13.64 -5.15
N ARG A 50 -13.12 -12.67 -4.44
CA ARG A 50 -11.97 -12.84 -3.54
C ARG A 50 -12.39 -12.44 -2.14
N ARG A 51 -12.38 -13.39 -1.21
CA ARG A 51 -12.60 -13.12 0.22
C ARG A 51 -11.26 -12.97 0.92
N TRP A 52 -11.18 -11.98 1.79
CA TRP A 52 -10.01 -11.64 2.60
C TRP A 52 -10.42 -11.59 4.07
N PRO A 53 -9.49 -11.88 5.00
CA PRO A 53 -9.73 -11.61 6.41
C PRO A 53 -9.68 -10.11 6.71
N GLY A 54 -10.39 -9.69 7.76
CA GLY A 54 -10.21 -8.39 8.38
C GLY A 54 -10.80 -7.23 7.58
N VAL A 55 -9.98 -6.22 7.31
CA VAL A 55 -10.43 -4.91 6.83
C VAL A 55 -9.86 -4.55 5.46
N ILE A 56 -10.71 -4.05 4.57
CA ILE A 56 -10.30 -3.34 3.35
C ILE A 56 -10.27 -1.84 3.65
N THR A 57 -9.20 -1.15 3.26
CA THR A 57 -9.05 0.31 3.37
C THR A 57 -8.66 0.89 2.01
N PRO A 58 -8.83 2.21 1.78
CA PRO A 58 -8.10 2.85 0.70
C PRO A 58 -6.58 2.64 0.86
N GLY A 59 -5.84 2.76 -0.24
CA GLY A 59 -4.39 2.56 -0.23
C GLY A 59 -3.68 3.65 0.59
N LEU A 60 -2.55 3.27 1.20
CA LEU A 60 -1.84 4.12 2.14
C LEU A 60 -0.67 4.89 1.49
N VAL A 61 -0.37 6.09 2.01
CA VAL A 61 0.82 6.87 1.69
C VAL A 61 1.86 6.70 2.79
N ASN A 62 3.07 6.27 2.40
CA ASN A 62 4.22 6.28 3.28
C ASN A 62 4.94 7.64 3.17
N PRO A 63 5.15 8.38 4.27
CA PRO A 63 5.66 9.73 4.20
C PRO A 63 7.20 9.81 4.04
N HIS A 64 7.88 8.67 4.15
CA HIS A 64 9.34 8.55 4.17
C HIS A 64 9.91 8.04 2.82
N GLY A 65 9.37 8.53 1.69
CA GLY A 65 9.75 8.06 0.35
C GLY A 65 11.25 8.13 0.08
N PRO A 66 11.88 9.32 0.11
CA PRO A 66 13.32 9.48 -0.07
C PRO A 66 14.14 8.70 0.96
N GLU A 67 13.72 8.72 2.22
CA GLU A 67 14.45 8.08 3.31
C GLU A 67 14.50 6.56 3.14
N LEU A 68 13.40 5.94 2.71
CA LEU A 68 13.30 4.50 2.52
C LEU A 68 13.84 4.02 1.18
N LEU A 69 13.84 4.85 0.13
CA LEU A 69 14.17 4.40 -1.23
C LEU A 69 15.49 4.95 -1.76
N GLU A 70 15.99 6.07 -1.23
CA GLU A 70 17.20 6.75 -1.71
C GLU A 70 18.27 6.96 -0.64
N GLN A 71 17.88 6.91 0.64
CA GLN A 71 18.77 7.04 1.80
C GLN A 71 18.89 5.73 2.61
N ALA A 72 18.34 4.64 2.06
CA ALA A 72 18.47 3.31 2.60
C ALA A 72 18.84 2.30 1.50
N TYR A 73 19.68 1.33 1.85
CA TYR A 73 19.94 0.15 1.04
C TYR A 73 19.16 -1.04 1.56
N HIS A 74 18.31 -1.65 0.73
CA HIS A 74 17.64 -2.91 1.02
C HIS A 74 18.50 -4.06 0.49
N PRO A 75 19.14 -4.88 1.34
CA PRO A 75 20.08 -5.90 0.90
C PRO A 75 19.47 -6.95 -0.03
N ASP A 76 20.26 -7.50 -0.95
CA ASP A 76 19.86 -8.69 -1.69
C ASP A 76 19.83 -9.90 -0.74
N PRO A 77 18.88 -10.84 -0.89
CA PRO A 77 18.89 -12.06 -0.08
C PRO A 77 20.20 -12.85 -0.14
N ARG A 78 20.98 -12.72 -1.22
CA ARG A 78 22.32 -13.33 -1.34
C ARG A 78 23.37 -12.65 -0.48
N GLU A 79 23.17 -11.39 -0.12
CA GLU A 79 24.07 -10.59 0.73
C GLU A 79 23.68 -10.69 2.21
N ALA A 80 22.60 -11.41 2.54
CA ALA A 80 22.04 -11.43 3.89
C ALA A 80 23.00 -11.97 4.96
N ALA A 81 23.93 -12.85 4.59
CA ALA A 81 24.95 -13.36 5.50
C ALA A 81 25.93 -12.27 5.96
N ASP A 82 26.22 -11.30 5.07
CA ASP A 82 27.21 -10.25 5.32
C ASP A 82 26.56 -8.93 5.80
N LEU A 83 25.39 -8.61 5.26
CA LEU A 83 24.71 -7.31 5.45
C LEU A 83 23.45 -7.39 6.31
N GLY A 84 22.98 -8.60 6.63
CA GLY A 84 21.67 -8.82 7.23
C GLY A 84 20.50 -8.57 6.27
N THR A 85 19.28 -8.59 6.81
CA THR A 85 18.04 -8.45 6.03
C THR A 85 17.36 -7.09 6.20
N GLU A 86 17.81 -6.28 7.16
CA GLU A 86 17.25 -4.96 7.42
C GLU A 86 17.89 -3.88 6.55
N PRO A 87 17.19 -2.76 6.29
CA PRO A 87 17.73 -1.67 5.51
C PRO A 87 18.95 -1.06 6.20
N LEU A 88 20.00 -0.84 5.43
CA LEU A 88 21.20 -0.15 5.87
C LEU A 88 21.05 1.35 5.59
N THR A 89 21.34 2.17 6.59
CA THR A 89 21.23 3.64 6.54
C THR A 89 22.50 4.27 7.15
N GLY A 90 22.64 5.59 7.03
CA GLY A 90 23.73 6.34 7.66
C GLY A 90 25.12 5.80 7.29
N ASP A 91 25.98 5.60 8.30
CA ASP A 91 27.35 5.12 8.10
C ASP A 91 27.41 3.75 7.43
N ALA A 92 26.48 2.84 7.76
CA ALA A 92 26.43 1.51 7.15
C ALA A 92 26.17 1.59 5.63
N LEU A 93 25.34 2.54 5.19
CA LEU A 93 25.13 2.81 3.77
C LEU A 93 26.34 3.54 3.14
N SER A 94 26.88 4.57 3.82
CA SER A 94 27.99 5.37 3.33
C SER A 94 29.27 4.55 3.10
N ASN A 95 29.45 3.48 3.88
CA ASN A 95 30.58 2.55 3.75
C ASN A 95 30.40 1.49 2.66
N LEU A 96 29.25 1.42 1.99
CA LEU A 96 29.01 0.47 0.91
C LEU A 96 29.37 1.05 -0.46
N PRO A 97 30.07 0.29 -1.31
CA PRO A 97 30.23 0.67 -2.70
C PRO A 97 28.88 0.58 -3.41
N MET A 98 28.26 1.73 -3.65
CA MET A 98 26.95 1.85 -4.28
C MET A 98 27.09 2.16 -5.77
N THR A 99 26.65 1.21 -6.59
CA THR A 99 26.52 1.38 -8.05
C THR A 99 25.07 1.67 -8.42
N ASP A 100 24.82 2.21 -9.62
CA ASP A 100 23.46 2.41 -10.13
C ASP A 100 22.64 1.12 -10.16
N THR A 101 23.31 -0.01 -10.43
CA THR A 101 22.66 -1.33 -10.40
C THR A 101 22.24 -1.72 -8.99
N ARG A 102 23.08 -1.48 -7.97
CA ARG A 102 22.72 -1.70 -6.56
C ARG A 102 21.58 -0.79 -6.12
N TRP A 103 21.59 0.49 -6.52
CA TRP A 103 20.48 1.40 -6.26
C TRP A 103 19.18 0.90 -6.90
N ALA A 104 19.20 0.50 -8.17
CA ALA A 104 18.03 -0.03 -8.86
C ALA A 104 17.47 -1.30 -8.19
N ALA A 105 18.35 -2.23 -7.79
CA ALA A 105 17.96 -3.46 -7.12
C ALA A 105 17.37 -3.18 -5.71
N SER A 106 18.03 -2.30 -4.94
CA SER A 106 17.56 -1.82 -3.65
C SER A 106 16.18 -1.21 -3.75
N ALA A 107 15.97 -0.28 -4.69
CA ALA A 107 14.70 0.42 -4.87
C ALA A 107 13.55 -0.54 -5.14
N ARG A 108 13.74 -1.54 -6.01
CA ARG A 108 12.72 -2.57 -6.30
C ARG A 108 12.37 -3.36 -5.04
N ARG A 109 13.35 -3.74 -4.22
CA ARG A 109 13.11 -4.44 -2.95
C ARG A 109 12.39 -3.55 -1.94
N GLY A 110 12.81 -2.30 -1.81
CA GLY A 110 12.15 -1.30 -0.97
C GLY A 110 10.68 -1.11 -1.36
N VAL A 111 10.40 -0.97 -2.66
CA VAL A 111 9.02 -0.90 -3.18
C VAL A 111 8.22 -2.16 -2.88
N GLN A 112 8.80 -3.36 -3.01
CA GLN A 112 8.11 -4.59 -2.62
C GLN A 112 7.80 -4.64 -1.11
N ARG A 113 8.71 -4.15 -0.27
CA ARG A 113 8.46 -4.03 1.18
C ARG A 113 7.37 -3.00 1.49
N LEU A 114 7.32 -1.88 0.78
CA LEU A 114 6.25 -0.88 0.90
C LEU A 114 4.89 -1.46 0.51
N LEU A 115 4.83 -2.17 -0.62
CA LEU A 115 3.61 -2.89 -1.03
C LEU A 115 3.17 -3.91 0.03
N ALA A 116 4.11 -4.57 0.71
CA ALA A 116 3.79 -5.48 1.82
C ALA A 116 3.21 -4.79 3.07
N HIS A 117 3.12 -3.45 3.08
CA HIS A 117 2.48 -2.64 4.12
C HIS A 117 1.26 -1.87 3.58
N GLY A 118 0.68 -2.29 2.46
CA GLY A 118 -0.49 -1.60 1.89
C GLY A 118 -0.18 -0.20 1.31
N THR A 119 1.10 0.12 1.13
CA THR A 119 1.52 1.41 0.58
C THR A 119 1.27 1.43 -0.93
N VAL A 120 0.55 2.45 -1.41
CA VAL A 120 0.28 2.68 -2.83
C VAL A 120 0.88 3.99 -3.33
N ALA A 121 1.36 4.83 -2.40
CA ALA A 121 2.01 6.10 -2.70
C ALA A 121 3.14 6.38 -1.71
N VAL A 122 4.13 7.14 -2.13
CA VAL A 122 5.17 7.68 -1.23
C VAL A 122 5.16 9.19 -1.28
N ALA A 123 5.37 9.86 -0.14
CA ALA A 123 5.53 11.30 -0.12
C ALA A 123 7.02 11.69 -0.19
N GLY A 124 7.32 12.77 -0.91
CA GLY A 124 8.65 13.35 -1.00
C GLY A 124 9.29 13.18 -2.38
N THR A 125 10.11 14.16 -2.75
CA THR A 125 10.73 14.21 -4.07
C THR A 125 11.82 13.13 -4.21
N LEU A 126 11.66 12.28 -5.21
CA LEU A 126 12.65 11.30 -5.62
C LEU A 126 13.48 11.87 -6.78
N TRP A 127 14.80 11.71 -6.74
CA TRP A 127 15.71 12.31 -7.71
C TRP A 127 16.61 11.29 -8.40
N ARG A 128 16.78 10.08 -7.84
CA ARG A 128 17.56 9.01 -8.48
C ARG A 128 16.71 8.37 -9.58
N PRO A 129 17.12 8.41 -10.87
CA PRO A 129 16.30 7.87 -11.97
C PRO A 129 15.91 6.40 -11.78
N ALA A 130 16.84 5.57 -11.28
CA ALA A 130 16.59 4.16 -11.00
C ALA A 130 15.48 3.92 -9.95
N VAL A 131 15.35 4.84 -8.99
CA VAL A 131 14.34 4.78 -7.92
C VAL A 131 12.99 5.24 -8.45
N VAL A 132 12.98 6.37 -9.17
CA VAL A 132 11.80 6.89 -9.87
C VAL A 132 11.20 5.82 -10.79
N ASP A 133 12.03 5.15 -11.59
CA ASP A 133 11.61 4.05 -12.46
C ASP A 133 11.02 2.87 -11.68
N ALA A 134 11.62 2.49 -10.55
CA ALA A 134 11.12 1.39 -9.74
C ALA A 134 9.75 1.67 -9.14
N VAL A 135 9.53 2.90 -8.64
CA VAL A 135 8.25 3.35 -8.07
C VAL A 135 7.14 3.35 -9.13
N TYR A 136 7.36 4.01 -10.26
CA TYR A 136 6.34 4.11 -11.31
C TYR A 136 6.05 2.78 -12.00
N ARG A 137 7.06 1.92 -12.21
CA ARG A 137 6.83 0.57 -12.79
C ARG A 137 6.04 -0.34 -11.86
N ALA A 138 6.17 -0.18 -10.55
CA ALA A 138 5.34 -0.89 -9.58
C ALA A 138 3.91 -0.33 -9.49
N GLY A 139 3.68 0.87 -10.05
CA GLY A 139 2.39 1.54 -10.08
C GLY A 139 2.13 2.48 -8.91
N LEU A 140 3.12 2.68 -8.03
CA LEU A 140 3.03 3.65 -6.93
C LEU A 140 2.98 5.09 -7.48
N THR A 141 2.33 5.98 -6.75
CA THR A 141 2.41 7.43 -7.00
C THR A 141 3.41 8.11 -6.06
N VAL A 142 3.83 9.31 -6.44
CA VAL A 142 4.66 10.19 -5.61
C VAL A 142 3.82 11.39 -5.24
N GLU A 143 3.58 11.56 -3.95
CA GLU A 143 2.81 12.68 -3.40
C GLU A 143 3.74 13.83 -3.00
N GLN A 144 3.23 15.05 -3.13
CA GLN A 144 3.94 16.23 -2.68
C GLN A 144 4.07 16.21 -1.15
N ARG A 145 5.27 16.51 -0.67
CA ARG A 145 5.58 16.64 0.76
C ARG A 145 5.92 18.10 1.08
N PHE A 146 5.14 18.72 1.96
CA PHE A 146 5.30 20.13 2.33
C PHE A 146 6.21 20.35 3.54
N ALA A 147 6.40 19.33 4.38
CA ALA A 147 7.26 19.35 5.54
C ALA A 147 7.91 17.98 5.74
N ASP A 148 9.06 17.94 6.40
CA ASP A 148 9.68 16.67 6.73
C ASP A 148 8.81 15.87 7.71
N PRO A 149 8.70 14.55 7.49
CA PRO A 149 7.84 13.72 8.30
C PRO A 149 8.40 13.57 9.71
N MET A 150 7.51 13.63 10.70
CA MET A 150 7.88 13.42 12.09
C MET A 150 8.26 11.95 12.33
N GLY A 151 9.18 11.73 13.26
CA GLY A 151 9.58 10.38 13.67
C GLY A 151 10.66 9.75 12.80
N ARG A 152 10.98 8.50 13.11
CA ARG A 152 12.02 7.74 12.39
C ARG A 152 11.43 7.15 11.11
N PRO A 153 12.16 7.14 9.98
CA PRO A 153 11.73 6.46 8.78
C PRO A 153 11.32 5.01 9.04
N SER A 154 10.10 4.66 8.62
CA SER A 154 9.50 3.35 8.85
C SER A 154 8.78 2.86 7.60
N LEU A 155 8.89 1.57 7.30
CA LEU A 155 8.09 0.93 6.25
C LEU A 155 6.58 0.94 6.56
N ASP A 156 6.23 1.04 7.85
CA ASP A 156 4.85 1.12 8.31
C ASP A 156 4.31 2.56 8.19
N PRO A 157 3.40 2.85 7.24
CA PRO A 157 2.79 4.17 7.11
C PRO A 157 1.91 4.59 8.30
N LEU A 158 1.54 3.67 9.20
CA LEU A 158 0.75 3.92 10.41
C LEU A 158 1.62 4.13 11.65
N ALA A 159 2.95 4.05 11.53
CA ALA A 159 3.85 4.26 12.66
C ALA A 159 3.71 5.69 13.22
N GLY A 160 2.98 5.82 14.32
CA GLY A 160 2.70 7.11 14.97
C GLY A 160 1.70 8.00 14.23
N ARG A 161 0.85 7.41 13.37
CA ARG A 161 -0.16 8.10 12.57
C ARG A 161 -1.48 7.36 12.61
N ASP A 162 -2.58 8.10 12.54
CA ASP A 162 -3.90 7.50 12.41
C ASP A 162 -4.13 7.04 10.96
N LEU A 163 -5.02 6.06 10.76
CA LEU A 163 -5.34 5.52 9.44
C LEU A 163 -5.82 6.61 8.49
N ALA A 164 -6.61 7.55 8.99
CA ALA A 164 -7.13 8.69 8.22
C ALA A 164 -6.00 9.57 7.66
N GLU A 165 -4.91 9.75 8.40
CA GLU A 165 -3.77 10.55 7.95
C GLU A 165 -2.95 9.82 6.89
N ALA A 166 -2.95 8.49 6.92
CA ALA A 166 -2.22 7.63 5.99
C ALA A 166 -2.96 7.33 4.69
N ILE A 167 -4.23 7.71 4.55
CA ILE A 167 -5.01 7.46 3.33
C ILE A 167 -4.67 8.50 2.24
N VAL A 168 -4.41 8.02 1.02
CA VAL A 168 -4.18 8.90 -0.15
C VAL A 168 -5.46 9.61 -0.56
N LEU A 169 -6.51 8.83 -0.84
CA LEU A 169 -7.82 9.30 -1.24
C LEU A 169 -8.89 8.37 -0.66
N PRO A 170 -10.02 8.91 -0.16
CA PRO A 170 -11.13 8.08 0.29
C PRO A 170 -11.76 7.31 -0.87
N LEU A 171 -12.40 6.19 -0.54
CA LEU A 171 -13.22 5.42 -1.47
C LEU A 171 -14.45 6.24 -1.92
N PRO A 172 -15.03 5.95 -3.10
CA PRO A 172 -16.18 6.70 -3.58
C PRO A 172 -17.41 6.37 -2.74
N PRO A 173 -18.46 7.20 -2.75
CA PRO A 173 -19.73 6.85 -2.11
C PRO A 173 -20.32 5.54 -2.66
N THR A 174 -21.06 4.84 -1.79
CA THR A 174 -21.80 3.65 -2.17
C THR A 174 -22.83 3.99 -3.25
N GLY A 175 -22.99 3.11 -4.24
CA GLY A 175 -23.97 3.29 -5.31
C GLY A 175 -23.65 4.39 -6.33
N VAL A 176 -22.41 4.91 -6.35
CA VAL A 176 -21.93 5.82 -7.39
C VAL A 176 -20.94 5.09 -8.29
N ASP A 177 -21.21 5.12 -9.60
CA ASP A 177 -20.24 4.69 -10.60
C ASP A 177 -19.07 5.69 -10.58
N ALA A 178 -17.93 5.25 -10.05
CA ALA A 178 -16.77 6.11 -9.86
C ALA A 178 -15.69 5.74 -10.87
N LEU A 179 -15.25 6.73 -11.67
CA LEU A 179 -14.09 6.55 -12.55
C LEU A 179 -12.76 6.69 -11.78
N ILE A 180 -12.67 6.10 -10.58
CA ILE A 180 -11.43 6.09 -9.80
C ILE A 180 -10.70 4.76 -9.97
N ASP A 181 -9.37 4.83 -9.95
CA ASP A 181 -8.53 3.65 -10.01
C ASP A 181 -8.81 2.72 -8.81
N ALA A 182 -8.92 1.43 -9.08
CA ALA A 182 -9.07 0.38 -8.07
C ALA A 182 -7.76 0.17 -7.32
N THR A 183 -7.51 1.08 -6.38
CA THR A 183 -6.31 1.13 -5.55
C THR A 183 -6.70 1.11 -4.08
N PHE A 184 -6.38 0.00 -3.40
CA PHE A 184 -6.78 -0.26 -2.02
C PHE A 184 -5.87 -1.30 -1.37
N ALA A 185 -5.91 -1.41 -0.06
CA ALA A 185 -5.15 -2.38 0.72
C ALA A 185 -6.08 -3.20 1.64
N VAL A 186 -5.61 -4.37 2.02
CA VAL A 186 -6.34 -5.30 2.88
C VAL A 186 -5.44 -5.76 4.01
N PHE A 187 -5.97 -5.77 5.23
CA PHE A 187 -5.23 -5.98 6.46
C PHE A 187 -5.93 -7.02 7.33
N ASP A 188 -5.13 -7.92 7.92
CA ASP A 188 -5.60 -8.88 8.91
C ASP A 188 -5.74 -8.21 10.28
N ALA A 189 -6.79 -7.38 10.39
CA ALA A 189 -7.19 -6.67 11.59
C ALA A 189 -8.72 -6.56 11.62
N PRO A 190 -9.36 -6.59 12.80
CA PRO A 190 -10.82 -6.58 12.90
C PRO A 190 -11.45 -5.23 12.50
N ASP A 191 -10.76 -4.12 12.73
CA ASP A 191 -11.22 -2.76 12.42
C ASP A 191 -10.05 -1.77 12.25
N GLY A 192 -10.37 -0.51 11.97
CA GLY A 192 -9.39 0.58 11.83
C GLY A 192 -8.54 0.81 13.08
N PRO A 193 -9.13 1.00 14.28
CA PRO A 193 -8.36 1.18 15.50
C PRO A 193 -7.42 0.02 15.84
N ALA A 194 -7.85 -1.23 15.61
CA ALA A 194 -6.99 -2.39 15.79
C ALA A 194 -5.86 -2.44 14.76
N LEU A 195 -6.11 -2.02 13.51
CA LEU A 195 -5.09 -1.87 12.48
C LEU A 195 -4.04 -0.81 12.87
N GLU A 196 -4.47 0.36 13.35
CA GLU A 196 -3.57 1.42 13.82
C GLU A 196 -2.64 0.92 14.94
N LYS A 197 -3.19 0.16 15.88
CA LYS A 197 -2.42 -0.44 16.98
C LYS A 197 -1.47 -1.55 16.50
N ALA A 198 -1.89 -2.38 15.55
CA ALA A 198 -1.09 -3.49 15.03
C ALA A 198 0.00 -3.03 14.04
N GLY A 199 -0.22 -1.88 13.40
CA GLY A 199 0.61 -1.39 12.31
C GLY A 199 0.30 -2.04 10.96
N ALA A 200 0.74 -1.43 9.87
CA ALA A 200 0.42 -1.88 8.51
C ALA A 200 1.14 -3.19 8.11
N GLY A 201 2.03 -3.71 8.93
CA GLY A 201 2.72 -4.99 8.72
C GLY A 201 1.78 -6.21 8.68
N VAL A 202 0.52 -6.06 9.11
CA VAL A 202 -0.53 -7.09 8.98
C VAL A 202 -1.22 -7.07 7.61
N CYS A 203 -0.70 -6.32 6.63
CA CYS A 203 -1.24 -6.32 5.27
C CYS A 203 -1.20 -7.73 4.65
N VAL A 204 -2.34 -8.14 4.07
CA VAL A 204 -2.50 -9.41 3.36
C VAL A 204 -2.62 -9.23 1.86
N ALA A 205 -3.02 -8.06 1.38
CA ALA A 205 -3.10 -7.75 -0.04
C ALA A 205 -2.99 -6.26 -0.32
N THR A 206 -2.38 -5.93 -1.45
CA THR A 206 -2.37 -4.56 -2.00
C THR A 206 -2.76 -4.63 -3.47
N VAL A 207 -3.71 -3.77 -3.83
CA VAL A 207 -4.25 -3.66 -5.17
C VAL A 207 -3.96 -2.26 -5.67
N ILE A 208 -3.41 -2.16 -6.88
CA ILE A 208 -3.18 -0.88 -7.57
C ILE A 208 -3.78 -0.99 -8.96
N LYS A 209 -4.68 -0.07 -9.32
CA LYS A 209 -5.33 -0.03 -10.65
C LYS A 209 -5.90 -1.40 -11.04
N GLY A 210 -6.56 -2.08 -10.09
CA GLY A 210 -7.18 -3.39 -10.23
C GLY A 210 -6.21 -4.59 -10.24
N ARG A 211 -4.90 -4.36 -10.18
CA ARG A 211 -3.88 -5.42 -10.15
C ARG A 211 -3.53 -5.76 -8.71
N LEU A 212 -3.63 -7.04 -8.34
CA LEU A 212 -3.11 -7.55 -7.07
C LEU A 212 -1.57 -7.58 -7.13
N VAL A 213 -0.93 -6.54 -6.61
CA VAL A 213 0.52 -6.32 -6.67
C VAL A 213 1.27 -6.90 -5.48
N TYR A 214 0.57 -7.10 -4.36
CA TYR A 214 1.06 -7.84 -3.21
C TYR A 214 -0.05 -8.77 -2.69
N ARG A 215 0.38 -9.96 -2.27
CA ARG A 215 -0.45 -10.93 -1.55
C ARG A 215 0.43 -11.69 -0.58
N ARG A 216 0.08 -11.66 0.70
CA ARG A 216 0.71 -12.49 1.73
C ARG A 216 0.39 -13.96 1.44
N ARG A 217 1.42 -14.80 1.50
CA ARG A 217 1.30 -16.24 1.26
C ARG A 217 0.72 -16.94 2.47
#